data_AF-A0A954KFX5-F1
#
_entry.id   AF-A0A954KFX5-F1
#
_cell.length_a   1.000
_cell.length_b   1.000
_cell.length_c   1.000
_cell.angle_alpha   90.00
_cell.angle_beta   90.00
_cell.angle_gamma   90.00
#
_symmetry.space_group_name_H-M   'P 1'
#
loop_
_entity.id
_entity.type
_entity.pdbx_description
1 polymer ?
#
loop_
_entity_poly.entity_id
_entity_poly.type
_entity_poly.pdbx_seq_one_letter_code
_entity_poly.pdbx_strand_id
1 'polypeptide(L)'
;MALKVSQERIDELEQMYPGIREIIERFENADLPDCSHCGSSDTADVQVGLVGVTLNTAFATTKITLLANGPKPGNYRCNECKEYFNAS
;
A
#
# COMPACT_ATOMS: atom_id res chain seq x y z
N MET A 1 -10.86 -9.56 1.94
CA MET A 1 -10.05 -8.34 2.16
C MET A 1 -9.01 -8.69 3.22
N ALA A 2 -7.73 -8.66 2.87
CA ALA A 2 -6.63 -9.00 3.78
C ALA A 2 -5.98 -7.70 4.27
N LEU A 3 -6.65 -6.99 5.18
CA LEU A 3 -6.12 -5.75 5.74
C LEU A 3 -4.96 -6.00 6.70
N LYS A 4 -4.02 -5.06 6.80
CA LYS A 4 -2.89 -5.13 7.75
C LYS A 4 -3.30 -4.88 9.20
N VAL A 5 -4.47 -4.29 9.44
CA VAL A 5 -4.95 -3.87 10.76
C VAL A 5 -6.37 -4.36 11.01
N SER A 6 -6.78 -4.36 12.29
CA SER A 6 -8.14 -4.78 12.68
C SER A 6 -9.20 -3.81 12.17
N GLN A 7 -10.44 -4.30 12.08
CA GLN A 7 -11.60 -3.49 11.74
C GLN A 7 -11.81 -2.31 12.71
N GLU A 8 -11.64 -2.56 14.01
CA GLU A 8 -11.69 -1.52 15.06
C GLU A 8 -10.70 -0.39 14.78
N ARG A 9 -9.48 -0.72 14.34
CA ARG A 9 -8.48 0.28 13.97
C ARG A 9 -8.88 1.08 12.72
N ILE A 10 -9.56 0.47 11.75
CA ILE A 10 -10.13 1.19 10.59
C ILE A 10 -11.23 2.14 11.03
N ASP A 11 -12.09 1.72 11.97
CA ASP A 11 -13.17 2.54 12.51
C ASP A 11 -12.62 3.77 13.24
N GLU A 12 -11.56 3.62 14.03
CA GLU A 12 -10.83 4.74 14.65
C GLU A 12 -10.24 5.69 13.61
N LEU A 13 -9.62 5.15 12.56
CA LEU A 13 -9.05 5.96 11.47
C LEU A 13 -10.12 6.75 10.73
N GLU A 14 -11.29 6.17 10.49
CA GLU A 14 -12.43 6.82 9.85
C GLU A 14 -12.97 7.98 10.71
N GLN A 15 -12.99 7.83 12.03
CA GLN A 15 -13.36 8.93 12.94
C GLN A 15 -12.35 10.08 12.89
N MET A 16 -11.05 9.78 12.78
CA MET A 16 -9.98 10.79 12.69
C MET A 16 -9.89 11.43 11.31
N TYR A 17 -10.19 10.67 10.26
CA TYR A 17 -10.04 11.04 8.85
C TYR A 17 -11.24 10.53 8.04
N PRO A 18 -12.38 11.26 8.03
CA PRO A 18 -13.56 10.85 7.29
C PRO A 18 -13.25 10.58 5.80
N GLY A 19 -13.69 9.43 5.30
CA GLY A 19 -13.45 8.94 3.94
C GLY A 19 -12.20 8.06 3.78
N ILE A 20 -11.38 7.87 4.82
CA ILE A 20 -10.18 7.03 4.72
C ILE A 20 -10.51 5.54 4.50
N ARG A 21 -11.66 5.06 5.00
CA ARG A 21 -12.13 3.70 4.74
C ARG A 21 -12.30 3.43 3.25
N GLU A 22 -12.99 4.32 2.55
CA GLU A 22 -13.23 4.17 1.10
C GLU A 22 -11.91 4.15 0.32
N ILE A 23 -10.95 4.98 0.74
CA ILE A 23 -9.61 5.00 0.15
C ILE A 23 -8.89 3.66 0.38
N ILE A 24 -8.92 3.13 1.61
CA ILE A 24 -8.31 1.84 1.96
C ILE A 24 -8.96 0.70 1.14
N GLU A 25 -10.29 0.67 1.08
CA GLU A 25 -11.03 -0.32 0.30
C GLU A 25 -10.71 -0.24 -1.19
N ARG A 26 -10.60 0.96 -1.75
CA ARG A 26 -10.23 1.16 -3.16
C ARG A 26 -8.84 0.60 -3.46
N PHE A 27 -7.86 0.85 -2.59
CA PHE A 27 -6.51 0.32 -2.79
C PHE A 27 -6.45 -1.18 -2.61
N GLU A 28 -7.12 -1.73 -1.59
CA GLU A 28 -7.06 -3.17 -1.32
C GLU A 28 -7.75 -4.00 -2.43
N ASN A 29 -8.74 -3.43 -3.10
CA ASN A 29 -9.39 -4.03 -4.26
C ASN A 29 -8.70 -3.69 -5.61
N ALA A 30 -7.55 -3.00 -5.59
CA ALA A 30 -6.83 -2.69 -6.81
C ALA A 30 -6.21 -3.96 -7.41
N ASP A 31 -6.42 -4.14 -8.72
CA ASP A 31 -5.76 -5.19 -9.49
C ASP A 31 -4.31 -4.76 -9.78
N LEU A 32 -3.35 -5.45 -9.16
CA LEU A 32 -1.92 -5.20 -9.30
C LEU A 32 -1.26 -6.43 -9.92
N PRO A 33 -0.22 -6.25 -10.75
CA PRO A 33 0.43 -7.37 -11.43
C PRO A 33 1.12 -8.31 -10.43
N ASP A 34 1.19 -9.59 -10.79
CA ASP A 34 1.99 -10.57 -10.06
C ASP A 34 3.48 -10.20 -10.09
N CYS A 35 4.21 -10.59 -9.04
CA CYS A 35 5.63 -10.34 -8.92
C CYS A 35 6.40 -11.03 -10.05
N SER A 36 7.13 -10.25 -10.85
CA SER A 36 7.98 -10.77 -11.94
C SER A 36 9.14 -11.67 -11.50
N HIS A 37 9.48 -11.71 -10.21
CA HIS A 37 10.56 -12.53 -9.66
C HIS A 37 10.09 -13.87 -9.09
N CYS A 38 8.99 -13.89 -8.33
CA CYS A 38 8.50 -15.09 -7.63
C CYS A 38 7.09 -15.53 -8.02
N GLY A 39 6.37 -14.75 -8.83
CA GLY A 39 5.00 -15.05 -9.26
C GLY A 39 3.91 -14.82 -8.21
N SER A 40 4.24 -14.25 -7.04
CA SER A 40 3.25 -13.94 -6.00
C SER A 40 2.33 -12.79 -6.41
N SER A 41 1.04 -12.89 -6.07
CA SER A 41 0.04 -11.84 -6.25
C SER A 41 0.02 -10.80 -5.11
N ASP A 42 0.85 -10.98 -4.07
CA ASP A 42 1.02 -10.03 -2.96
C ASP A 42 1.96 -8.86 -3.35
N THR A 43 1.49 -8.10 -4.33
CA THR A 43 2.15 -6.90 -4.87
C THR A 43 1.58 -5.63 -4.24
N ALA A 44 2.45 -4.64 -4.04
CA ALA A 44 2.11 -3.29 -3.60
C ALA A 44 2.63 -2.22 -4.57
N ASP A 45 1.83 -1.17 -4.75
CA ASP A 45 2.17 0.07 -5.46
C ASP A 45 3.06 0.99 -4.61
N VAL A 46 4.07 1.61 -5.21
CA VAL A 46 5.03 2.48 -4.50
C VAL A 46 4.58 3.93 -4.60
N GLN A 47 4.32 4.56 -3.46
CA GLN A 47 3.88 5.96 -3.38
C GLN A 47 5.00 6.87 -2.82
N VAL A 48 5.15 8.10 -3.36
CA VAL A 48 6.17 9.09 -2.95
C VAL A 48 5.51 10.45 -2.73
N GLY A 49 5.82 11.11 -1.60
CA GLY A 49 5.25 12.40 -1.18
C GLY A 49 4.18 12.25 -0.09
N LEU A 50 4.26 13.08 0.96
CA LEU A 50 3.46 12.94 2.19
C LEU A 50 2.35 13.99 2.32
N VAL A 51 1.12 13.52 2.52
CA VAL A 51 0.04 14.22 3.23
C VAL A 51 -0.53 13.21 4.23
N GLY A 52 -0.88 13.61 5.46
CA GLY A 52 -1.10 12.71 6.62
C GLY A 52 -2.06 11.52 6.40
N VAL A 53 -2.98 11.61 5.44
CA VAL A 53 -3.85 10.49 5.03
C VAL A 53 -3.06 9.35 4.40
N THR A 54 -2.09 9.65 3.53
CA THR A 54 -1.25 8.65 2.82
C THR A 54 -0.44 7.77 3.77
N LEU A 55 0.04 8.33 4.89
CA LEU A 55 0.72 7.56 5.94
C LEU A 55 -0.20 6.51 6.55
N ASN A 56 -1.40 6.94 6.95
CA ASN A 56 -2.38 6.06 7.57
C ASN A 56 -2.90 5.01 6.57
N THR A 57 -3.11 5.40 5.31
CA THR A 57 -3.49 4.47 4.24
C THR A 57 -2.40 3.41 4.00
N ALA A 58 -1.13 3.80 3.87
CA ALA A 58 -0.04 2.86 3.67
C ALA A 58 0.21 1.93 4.86
N PHE A 59 -0.05 2.42 6.07
CA PHE A 59 -0.03 1.59 7.27
C PHE A 59 -1.15 0.53 7.25
N ALA A 60 -2.33 0.86 6.72
CA ALA A 60 -3.51 0.00 6.74
C ALA A 60 -3.63 -1.00 5.58
N THR A 61 -3.15 -0.66 4.38
CA THR A 61 -3.27 -1.51 3.17
C THR A 61 -2.00 -2.29 2.86
N THR A 62 -2.15 -3.50 2.31
CA THR A 62 -1.02 -4.28 1.75
C THR A 62 -0.45 -3.67 0.49
N LYS A 63 -1.22 -2.80 -0.17
CA LYS A 63 -0.98 -2.33 -1.53
C LYS A 63 -0.16 -1.06 -1.64
N ILE A 64 0.34 -0.50 -0.53
CA ILE A 64 1.22 0.66 -0.56
C ILE A 64 2.50 0.38 0.23
N THR A 65 3.65 0.65 -0.39
CA THR A 65 4.93 0.81 0.31
C THR A 65 5.39 2.26 0.24
N LEU A 66 5.80 2.80 1.39
CA LEU A 66 6.35 4.15 1.51
C LEU A 66 7.87 4.14 1.55
N LEU A 67 8.47 5.08 0.83
CA LEU A 67 9.89 5.39 0.90
C LEU A 67 10.06 6.77 1.53
N ALA A 68 10.90 6.84 2.57
CA ALA A 68 11.09 8.08 3.32
C ALA A 68 11.82 9.16 2.51
N ASN A 69 12.76 8.78 1.64
CA ASN A 69 13.57 9.68 0.81
C ASN A 69 14.08 8.95 -0.45
N GLY A 70 14.46 9.73 -1.47
CA GLY A 70 15.15 9.25 -2.67
C GLY A 70 14.25 8.94 -3.87
N PRO A 71 14.82 8.68 -5.05
CA PRO A 71 14.04 8.24 -6.21
C PRO A 71 13.47 6.84 -5.96
N LYS A 72 12.30 6.55 -6.56
CA LYS A 72 11.69 5.21 -6.48
C LYS A 72 12.66 4.18 -7.09
N PRO A 73 13.13 3.16 -6.33
CA PRO A 73 13.94 2.07 -6.87
C PRO A 73 13.19 1.19 -7.88
N GLY A 74 11.86 1.27 -7.86
CA GLY A 74 10.94 0.65 -8.81
C GLY A 74 9.52 1.18 -8.55
N ASN A 75 8.62 1.02 -9.52
CA ASN A 75 7.22 1.42 -9.36
C ASN A 75 6.44 0.49 -8.42
N TYR A 76 6.92 -0.75 -8.23
CA TYR A 76 6.29 -1.77 -7.40
C TYR A 76 7.30 -2.42 -6.43
N ARG A 77 6.79 -2.98 -5.33
CA ARG A 77 7.57 -3.78 -4.38
C ARG A 77 6.81 -5.06 -4.03
N CYS A 78 7.50 -6.20 -4.03
CA CYS A 78 6.95 -7.47 -3.55
C CYS A 78 7.02 -7.55 -2.02
N ASN A 79 5.94 -7.93 -1.34
CA ASN A 79 5.93 -8.07 0.12
C ASN A 79 6.68 -9.31 0.62
N GLU A 80 6.73 -10.39 -0.19
CA GLU A 80 7.41 -11.64 0.16
C GLU A 80 8.93 -11.55 0.02
N CYS A 81 9.43 -11.33 -1.21
CA CYS A 81 10.87 -11.29 -1.47
C CYS A 81 11.50 -9.92 -1.19
N LYS A 82 10.67 -8.90 -0.91
CA LYS A 82 11.08 -7.53 -0.55
C LYS A 82 11.79 -6.75 -1.67
N GLU A 83 11.85 -7.30 -2.89
CA GLU A 83 12.47 -6.69 -4.06
C GLU A 83 11.57 -5.65 -4.73
N TYR A 84 12.21 -4.64 -5.33
CA TYR A 84 11.57 -3.62 -6.15
C TYR A 84 11.67 -4.00 -7.63
N PHE A 85 10.65 -3.67 -8.44
CA PHE A 85 10.66 -4.00 -9.86
C PHE A 85 9.96 -2.93 -10.71
N ASN A 86 10.15 -3.06 -12.03
CA ASN A 86 9.61 -2.17 -13.06
C ASN A 86 10.08 -0.71 -12.89
N ALA A 87 11.38 -0.52 -12.67
CA ALA A 87 12.03 0.78 -12.76
C ALA A 87 12.10 1.22 -14.23
N SER A 88 11.68 2.45 -14.51
CA SER A 88 11.83 3.09 -15.83
C SER A 88 13.02 4.03 -15.82
#